data_AF-A0AAD6ZVU4-F1
#
_entry.id   AF-A0AAD6ZVU4-F1
#
_cell.length_a   1.000
_cell.length_b   1.000
_cell.length_c   1.000
_cell.angle_alpha   90.00
_cell.angle_beta   90.00
_cell.angle_gamma   90.00
#
_symmetry.space_group_name_H-M   'P 1'
#
loop_
_entity.id
_entity.type
_entity.pdbx_description
1 polymer ?
#
loop_
_entity_poly.entity_id
_entity_poly.type
_entity_poly.pdbx_seq_one_letter_code
_entity_poly.pdbx_strand_id
1 'polypeptide(L)'
;CQDCCVRAHLQHPLDRIEEPIQRWDSTQFKRVTLKSMGLRVQLGHSSADRCAAPIAGHKTFTVIHTNEIHDVAVNFCGCREESFVGSCRQQLMRWSWYPATHKEPQTCSTLVCLEAF
;
A
#
# COMPACT_ATOMS: atom_id res chain seq x y z
N CYS A 1 -9.55 -17.75 -0.96
CA CYS A 1 -9.39 -17.32 -2.37
C CYS A 1 -8.56 -16.04 -2.41
N GLN A 2 -7.85 -15.74 -3.50
CA GLN A 2 -7.01 -14.54 -3.61
C GLN A 2 -7.83 -13.24 -3.46
N ASP A 3 -8.97 -13.12 -4.16
CA ASP A 3 -9.84 -11.94 -4.07
C ASP A 3 -10.42 -11.72 -2.66
N CYS A 4 -10.68 -12.81 -1.94
CA CYS A 4 -11.15 -12.78 -0.57
C CYS A 4 -10.08 -12.18 0.34
N CYS A 5 -8.82 -12.60 0.14
CA CYS A 5 -7.67 -12.06 0.86
C CYS A 5 -7.47 -10.58 0.54
N VAL A 6 -7.47 -10.20 -0.75
CA VAL A 6 -7.35 -8.79 -1.15
C VAL A 6 -8.44 -7.93 -0.51
N ARG A 7 -9.72 -8.36 -0.55
CA ARG A 7 -10.83 -7.61 0.06
C ARG A 7 -10.68 -7.46 1.57
N ALA A 8 -10.25 -8.50 2.27
CA ALA A 8 -10.04 -8.45 3.72
C ALA A 8 -8.95 -7.44 4.13
N HIS A 9 -7.95 -7.25 3.28
CA HIS A 9 -6.79 -6.40 3.57
C HIS A 9 -6.87 -5.00 2.92
N LEU A 10 -7.99 -4.60 2.33
CA LEU A 10 -8.15 -3.26 1.74
C LEU A 10 -7.89 -2.13 2.75
N GLN A 11 -8.25 -2.37 4.03
CA GLN A 11 -8.02 -1.43 5.13
C GLN A 11 -6.72 -1.69 5.90
N HIS A 12 -6.06 -2.82 5.63
CA HIS A 12 -4.83 -3.24 6.29
C HIS A 12 -3.77 -3.67 5.25
N PRO A 13 -3.33 -2.73 4.37
CA PRO A 13 -2.45 -3.06 3.25
C PRO A 13 -1.01 -3.41 3.65
N LEU A 14 -0.69 -3.31 4.95
CA LEU A 14 0.63 -3.57 5.54
C LEU A 14 0.60 -4.80 6.47
N ASP A 15 -0.44 -5.63 6.41
CA ASP A 15 -0.46 -6.88 7.15
C ASP A 15 0.51 -7.89 6.53
N ARG A 16 1.17 -8.67 7.39
CA ARG A 16 1.98 -9.80 6.94
C ARG A 16 1.06 -10.96 6.58
N ILE A 17 1.19 -11.44 5.35
CA ILE A 17 0.44 -12.60 4.88
C ILE A 17 1.39 -13.70 4.39
N GLU A 18 0.96 -14.94 4.59
CA GLU A 18 1.69 -16.14 4.18
C GLU A 18 0.72 -17.07 3.46
N GLU A 19 1.18 -17.71 2.39
CA GLU A 19 0.43 -18.74 1.69
C GLU A 19 0.94 -20.13 2.10
N PRO A 20 0.04 -21.06 2.44
CA PRO A 20 0.43 -22.45 2.67
C PRO A 20 0.72 -23.13 1.33
N ILE A 21 1.91 -23.71 1.24
CA ILE A 21 2.36 -24.53 0.12
C ILE A 21 2.39 -25.98 0.59
N GLN A 22 1.51 -26.79 0.00
CA GLN A 22 1.49 -28.22 0.27
C GLN A 22 2.62 -28.90 -0.51
N ARG A 23 3.54 -29.53 0.20
CA ARG A 23 4.46 -30.53 -0.34
C ARG A 23 3.97 -31.93 0.05
N TRP A 24 4.58 -32.93 -0.55
CA TRP A 24 4.18 -34.35 -0.47
C TRP A 24 4.02 -34.89 0.96
N ASP A 25 4.75 -34.36 1.95
CA ASP A 25 4.72 -34.75 3.36
C ASP A 25 4.59 -33.58 4.36
N SER A 26 4.60 -32.33 3.89
CA SER A 26 4.75 -31.16 4.74
C SER A 26 4.01 -29.93 4.20
N THR A 27 3.53 -29.09 5.10
CA THR A 27 3.00 -27.77 4.77
C THR A 27 4.07 -26.74 5.09
N GLN A 28 4.49 -25.97 4.09
CA GLN A 28 5.40 -24.83 4.28
C GLN A 28 4.63 -23.54 4.11
N PHE A 29 4.99 -22.51 4.85
CA PHE A 29 4.42 -21.17 4.68
C PHE A 29 5.42 -20.30 3.93
N LYS A 30 4.96 -19.71 2.82
CA LYS A 30 5.77 -18.79 2.02
C LYS A 30 5.21 -17.40 2.17
N ARG A 31 6.09 -16.42 2.39
CA ARG A 31 5.71 -15.01 2.34
C ARG A 31 5.25 -14.62 0.95
N VAL A 32 4.17 -13.86 0.92
CA VAL A 32 3.57 -13.28 -0.27
C VAL A 32 3.22 -11.83 0.02
N THR A 33 3.19 -11.00 -1.02
CA THR A 33 2.83 -9.60 -0.84
C THR A 33 1.38 -9.40 -1.27
N LEU A 34 0.68 -8.50 -0.59
CA LEU A 34 -0.65 -8.09 -1.02
C LEU A 34 -0.62 -7.50 -2.44
N LYS A 35 0.49 -6.85 -2.81
CA LYS A 35 0.78 -6.41 -4.18
C LYS A 35 0.81 -7.56 -5.18
N SER A 36 1.50 -8.67 -4.90
CA SER A 36 1.53 -9.83 -5.81
C SER A 36 0.17 -10.50 -5.96
N MET A 37 -0.70 -10.35 -4.95
CA MET A 37 -2.10 -10.76 -5.02
C MET A 37 -3.02 -9.75 -5.74
N GLY A 38 -2.51 -8.61 -6.18
CA GLY A 38 -3.25 -7.59 -6.92
C GLY A 38 -3.86 -6.48 -6.07
N LEU A 39 -3.58 -6.42 -4.77
CA LEU A 39 -4.00 -5.30 -3.92
C LEU A 39 -3.29 -4.02 -4.36
N ARG A 40 -4.08 -2.96 -4.55
CA ARG A 40 -3.58 -1.60 -4.80
C ARG A 40 -4.22 -0.64 -3.82
N VAL A 41 -3.39 0.18 -3.16
CA VAL A 41 -3.83 1.20 -2.21
C VAL A 41 -4.18 2.47 -2.97
N GLN A 42 -5.44 2.89 -2.89
CA GLN A 42 -5.88 4.17 -3.45
C GLN A 42 -5.70 5.29 -2.40
N LEU A 43 -4.85 6.25 -2.71
CA LEU A 43 -4.58 7.42 -1.88
C LEU A 43 -5.36 8.64 -2.39
N GLY A 44 -5.61 9.60 -1.49
CA GLY A 44 -6.08 10.96 -1.82
C GLY A 44 -7.54 11.08 -2.28
N HIS A 45 -8.26 9.99 -2.49
CA HIS A 45 -9.68 9.99 -2.84
C HIS A 45 -10.51 9.67 -1.58
N SER A 46 -11.42 10.57 -1.19
CA SER A 46 -12.16 10.50 0.08
C SER A 46 -13.49 9.77 -0.01
N SER A 47 -14.07 9.59 -1.21
CA SER A 47 -15.33 8.86 -1.38
C SER A 47 -15.13 7.36 -1.24
N ALA A 48 -16.18 6.68 -0.75
CA ALA A 48 -16.25 5.21 -0.74
C ALA A 48 -16.17 4.60 -2.16
N ASP A 49 -16.36 5.43 -3.19
CA ASP A 49 -16.28 5.06 -4.59
C ASP A 49 -14.83 4.95 -5.09
N ARG A 50 -14.67 4.27 -6.22
CA ARG A 50 -13.39 4.15 -6.91
C ARG A 50 -13.01 5.50 -7.52
N CYS A 51 -11.75 5.91 -7.36
CA CYS A 51 -11.21 7.09 -8.01
C CYS A 51 -11.39 6.99 -9.54
N ALA A 52 -11.99 8.02 -10.16
CA ALA A 52 -12.21 8.08 -11.60
C ALA A 52 -10.93 8.38 -12.40
N ALA A 53 -9.90 8.94 -11.77
CA ALA A 53 -8.62 9.29 -12.38
C ALA A 53 -7.43 8.85 -11.51
N PRO A 54 -7.22 7.53 -11.33
CA PRO A 54 -6.10 7.04 -10.54
C PRO A 54 -4.78 7.18 -11.32
N ILE A 55 -3.75 7.71 -10.66
CA ILE A 55 -2.39 7.82 -11.20
C ILE A 55 -1.53 6.77 -10.49
N ALA A 56 -0.97 5.82 -11.25
CA ALA A 56 -0.12 4.79 -10.67
C ALA A 56 1.15 5.40 -10.05
N GLY A 57 1.49 4.97 -8.83
CA GLY A 57 2.76 5.29 -8.21
C GLY A 57 3.93 4.51 -8.82
N HIS A 58 5.12 4.64 -8.21
CA HIS A 58 6.31 3.93 -8.67
C HIS A 58 6.12 2.40 -8.70
N LYS A 59 6.75 1.72 -9.66
CA LYS A 59 6.59 0.26 -9.85
C LYS A 59 7.10 -0.55 -8.64
N THR A 60 8.15 -0.08 -8.00
CA THR A 60 8.77 -0.66 -6.79
C THR A 60 8.56 0.29 -5.64
N PHE A 61 7.33 0.41 -5.17
CA PHE A 61 6.97 1.32 -4.08
C PHE A 61 7.02 0.58 -2.75
N THR A 62 7.85 1.08 -1.83
CA THR A 62 8.16 0.39 -0.57
C THR A 62 7.66 1.17 0.63
N VAL A 63 7.02 0.48 1.58
CA VAL A 63 6.58 1.07 2.85
C VAL A 63 7.26 0.37 4.01
N ILE A 64 8.04 1.12 4.79
CA ILE A 64 8.69 0.66 6.01
C ILE A 64 7.68 0.79 7.16
N HIS A 65 7.30 -0.35 7.72
CA HIS A 65 6.43 -0.45 8.88
C HIS A 65 7.15 -1.22 9.99
N THR A 66 6.64 -1.15 11.22
CA THR A 66 7.25 -1.80 12.39
C THR A 66 7.23 -3.32 12.28
N ASN A 67 6.31 -3.89 11.48
CA ASN A 67 6.24 -5.33 11.26
C ASN A 67 7.15 -5.83 10.14
N GLU A 68 7.34 -5.08 9.04
CA GLU A 68 8.12 -5.46 7.87
C GLU A 68 8.31 -4.28 6.90
N ILE A 69 9.21 -4.48 5.94
CA ILE A 69 9.32 -3.65 4.74
C ILE A 69 8.40 -4.23 3.66
N HIS A 70 7.36 -3.50 3.29
CA HIS A 70 6.33 -3.96 2.35
C HIS A 70 6.58 -3.43 0.94
N ASP A 71 6.50 -4.31 -0.06
CA ASP A 71 6.36 -3.90 -1.46
C ASP A 71 4.87 -3.75 -1.79
N VAL A 72 4.45 -2.50 -2.04
CA VAL A 72 3.05 -2.10 -2.16
C VAL A 72 2.79 -1.52 -3.56
N ALA A 73 1.60 -1.75 -4.12
CA ALA A 73 1.15 -0.99 -5.28
C ALA A 73 0.25 0.15 -4.83
N VAL A 74 0.58 1.37 -5.26
CA VAL A 74 -0.15 2.59 -4.89
C VAL A 74 -0.74 3.25 -6.13
N ASN A 75 -1.94 3.81 -5.96
CA ASN A 75 -2.54 4.76 -6.88
C ASN A 75 -2.77 6.09 -6.14
N PHE A 76 -2.26 7.17 -6.69
CA PHE A 76 -2.59 8.53 -6.28
C PHE A 76 -3.91 8.96 -6.93
N CYS A 77 -4.65 9.84 -6.28
CA CYS A 77 -5.81 10.49 -6.87
C CYS A 77 -5.33 11.63 -7.79
N GLY A 78 -5.81 11.64 -9.04
CA GLY A 78 -5.57 12.69 -10.04
C GLY A 78 -6.83 13.49 -10.40
N CYS A 79 -7.90 13.39 -9.60
CA CYS A 79 -9.12 14.16 -9.84
C CYS A 79 -8.86 15.68 -9.71
N ARG A 80 -9.49 16.47 -10.59
CA ARG A 80 -9.25 17.92 -10.78
C ARG A 80 -9.68 18.82 -9.61
N GLU A 81 -10.24 18.28 -8.53
CA GLU A 81 -10.47 19.03 -7.29
C GLU A 81 -9.14 19.17 -6.52
N GLU A 82 -8.18 19.86 -7.13
CA GLU A 82 -6.81 20.02 -6.63
C GLU A 82 -6.77 20.59 -5.20
N SER A 83 -7.71 21.49 -4.88
CA SER A 83 -7.89 22.10 -3.56
C SER A 83 -8.08 21.06 -2.46
N PHE A 84 -8.68 19.92 -2.78
CA PHE A 84 -8.95 18.85 -1.83
C PHE A 84 -7.93 17.71 -1.95
N VAL A 85 -7.55 17.30 -3.16
CA VAL A 85 -6.73 16.11 -3.41
C VAL A 85 -5.25 16.31 -3.02
N GLY A 86 -4.67 17.46 -3.37
CA GLY A 86 -3.27 17.79 -3.09
C GLY A 86 -2.22 16.93 -3.84
N SER A 87 -0.94 17.28 -3.63
CA SER A 87 0.23 16.59 -4.18
C SER A 87 0.37 15.13 -3.72
N CYS A 88 1.12 14.31 -4.45
CA CYS A 88 1.44 12.93 -4.06
C CYS A 88 1.98 12.84 -2.62
N ARG A 89 2.83 13.79 -2.22
CA ARG A 89 3.33 13.91 -0.85
C ARG A 89 2.20 14.12 0.16
N GLN A 90 1.28 15.05 -0.09
CA GLN A 90 0.16 15.31 0.82
C GLN A 90 -0.76 14.09 0.93
N GLN A 91 -1.04 13.39 -0.17
CA GLN A 91 -1.86 12.19 -0.18
C GLN A 91 -1.24 11.06 0.69
N LEU A 92 0.08 10.88 0.63
CA LEU A 92 0.81 9.94 1.49
C LEU A 92 0.79 10.36 2.95
N MET A 93 1.07 11.63 3.24
CA MET A 93 1.10 12.15 4.61
C MET A 93 -0.27 12.04 5.30
N ARG A 94 -1.37 12.20 4.56
CA ARG A 94 -2.74 11.96 5.06
C ARG A 94 -3.01 10.49 5.40
N TRP A 95 -2.25 9.58 4.80
CA TRP A 95 -2.22 8.15 5.11
C TRP A 95 -1.17 7.80 6.19
N SER A 96 -0.57 8.82 6.83
CA SER A 96 0.53 8.67 7.78
C SER A 96 1.74 7.93 7.20
N TRP A 97 1.95 8.04 5.88
CA TRP A 97 3.12 7.53 5.17
C TRP A 97 4.02 8.71 4.81
N TYR A 98 5.22 8.73 5.38
CA TYR A 98 6.19 9.81 5.26
C TYR A 98 7.18 9.44 4.17
N PRO A 99 7.12 10.08 2.99
CA PRO A 99 8.01 9.72 1.90
C PRO A 99 9.43 10.19 2.14
N ALA A 100 10.40 9.38 1.70
CA ALA A 100 11.81 9.73 1.71
C ALA A 100 12.15 10.88 0.74
N THR A 101 11.35 11.06 -0.33
CA THR A 101 11.54 12.09 -1.36
C THR A 101 10.21 12.79 -1.70
N HIS A 102 10.26 13.99 -2.29
CA HIS A 102 9.06 14.80 -2.51
C HIS A 102 8.45 14.73 -3.93
N LYS A 103 9.27 14.54 -4.98
CA LYS A 103 8.78 14.58 -6.38
C LYS A 103 8.21 13.25 -6.85
N GLU A 104 8.93 12.16 -6.58
CA GLU A 104 8.55 10.80 -6.99
C GLU A 104 8.86 9.86 -5.82
N PRO A 105 7.93 9.73 -4.86
CA PRO A 105 8.16 8.89 -3.70
C PRO A 105 8.22 7.43 -4.15
N GLN A 106 9.36 6.80 -3.90
CA GLN A 106 9.56 5.37 -4.08
C GLN A 106 9.47 4.63 -2.74
N THR A 107 9.90 5.29 -1.66
CA THR A 107 9.96 4.70 -0.32
C THR A 107 9.27 5.63 0.67
N CYS A 108 8.47 5.05 1.56
CA CYS A 108 7.85 5.74 2.68
C CYS A 108 8.12 4.99 3.98
N SER A 109 8.12 5.72 5.10
CA SER A 109 8.01 5.13 6.43
C SER A 109 6.65 5.49 7.02
N THR A 110 6.01 4.54 7.70
CA THR A 110 4.79 4.85 8.46
C THR A 110 5.10 5.73 9.66
N LEU A 111 4.15 6.56 10.11
CA LEU A 111 4.31 7.37 11.33
C LEU A 111 4.68 6.49 12.54
N VAL A 112 3.99 5.36 12.70
CA VAL A 112 4.25 4.38 13.77
C VAL A 112 5.70 3.87 13.73
N CYS A 113 6.26 3.67 12.53
CA CYS A 113 7.68 3.32 12.39
C CYS A 113 8.62 4.46 12.76
N LEU A 114 8.25 5.71 12.47
CA LEU A 114 9.04 6.89 12.83
C LEU A 114 8.98 7.20 14.33
N GLU A 115 7.87 6.88 15.01
CA GLU A 115 7.70 7.10 16.46
C GLU A 115 8.34 5.99 17.31
N ALA A 116 8.65 4.84 16.72
CA ALA A 116 9.22 3.69 17.42
C ALA A 116 10.73 3.82 17.72
N PHE A 117 11.42 4.83 17.14
CA PHE A 117 12.86 5.06 17.26
C PHE A 117 13.16 6.55 17.48
#